data_AF-A0A2V4B310-F1
#
_entry.id   AF-A0A2V4B310-F1
#
_cell.length_a   1.000
_cell.length_b   1.000
_cell.length_c   1.000
_cell.angle_alpha   90.00
_cell.angle_beta   90.00
_cell.angle_gamma   90.00
#
_symmetry.space_group_name_H-M   'P 1'
#
loop_
_entity.id
_entity.type
_entity.pdbx_description
1 polymer ?
#
loop_
_entity_poly.entity_id
_entity_poly.type
_entity_poly.pdbx_seq_one_letter_code
_entity_poly.pdbx_strand_id
1 'polypeptide(L)'
;MSAPASLGGRIARAVVLWLVLVLTLLLTATVARVTYGGGPEVERVGTASVRSCTEHGPVSLSGIGTVYTCTAQVRWSDGDTETREFPAGQLGPADMGTPVPVYLDIGEGRGEGPVVGRNGSARFAELELPAVLLFGFLALALGIGALYATYRVLRPERGDATRPGTRSKDRGDKDWKVSRTEVEAVPAPRIARRLRLLGVWCLLVVVLAPLSTVPRFDAERAERFTSPWPQVERALLVDPPPAAAVILGLVLAVLLFALAPVVRQDAAKVVKYGPAYVGRNLQGREPVEQRVAERMQAMAANRSTSRVLAVVPGLVLLGLAGWATMRAIEAAPEAAPLPVWLACLRDAVLLACLGVIVLSTTESRYQRLSRLLELHRDSNSTQAGTAAGRSAS
;
A
#
# COMPACT_ATOMS: atom_id res chain seq x y z
N MET A 1 7.25 -3.63 30.38
CA MET A 1 6.81 -5.00 30.04
C MET A 1 5.32 -5.04 30.25
N SER A 2 4.52 -5.13 29.18
CA SER A 2 3.08 -5.31 29.33
C SER A 2 2.82 -6.71 29.89
N ALA A 3 1.98 -6.82 30.92
CA ALA A 3 1.57 -8.10 31.45
C ALA A 3 1.08 -9.01 30.31
N PRO A 4 1.40 -10.32 30.31
CA PRO A 4 0.91 -11.23 29.29
C PRO A 4 -0.61 -11.15 29.27
N ALA A 5 -1.19 -10.92 28.08
CA ALA A 5 -2.63 -10.85 27.93
C ALA A 5 -3.27 -12.13 28.48
N SER A 6 -4.31 -11.96 29.29
CA SER A 6 -5.09 -13.09 29.82
C SER A 6 -5.53 -14.01 28.68
N LEU A 7 -5.70 -15.30 28.96
CA LEU A 7 -6.19 -16.26 27.96
C LEU A 7 -7.46 -15.76 27.26
N GLY A 8 -8.38 -15.17 28.03
CA GLY A 8 -9.60 -14.54 27.52
C GLY A 8 -9.30 -13.40 26.52
N GLY A 9 -8.33 -12.53 26.81
CA GLY A 9 -7.92 -11.47 25.88
C GLY A 9 -7.34 -12.00 24.57
N ARG A 10 -6.63 -13.13 24.61
CA ARG A 10 -6.09 -13.78 23.40
C ARG A 10 -7.19 -14.43 22.55
N ILE A 11 -8.14 -15.11 23.19
CA ILE A 11 -9.30 -15.71 22.51
C ILE A 11 -10.16 -14.62 21.87
N ALA A 12 -10.51 -13.57 22.62
CA ALA A 12 -11.31 -12.45 22.10
C ALA A 12 -10.64 -11.80 20.88
N ARG A 13 -9.32 -11.58 20.92
CA ARG A 13 -8.57 -11.05 19.79
C ARG A 13 -8.62 -11.98 18.57
N ALA A 14 -8.48 -13.28 18.75
CA ALA A 14 -8.57 -14.24 17.65
C ALA A 14 -9.97 -14.24 17.03
N VAL A 15 -11.03 -14.25 17.85
CA VAL A 15 -12.43 -14.18 17.38
C VAL A 15 -12.70 -12.90 16.60
N VAL A 16 -12.29 -11.75 17.12
CA VAL A 16 -12.47 -10.46 16.41
C VAL A 16 -11.75 -10.48 15.06
N LEU A 17 -10.52 -11.01 14.99
CA LEU A 17 -9.79 -11.09 13.72
C LEU A 17 -10.48 -12.00 12.70
N TRP A 18 -11.05 -13.13 13.13
CA TRP A 18 -11.85 -14.00 12.26
C TRP A 18 -13.14 -13.32 11.78
N LEU A 19 -13.85 -12.60 12.65
CA LEU A 19 -15.05 -11.84 12.25
C LEU A 19 -14.73 -10.73 11.24
N VAL A 20 -13.64 -9.98 11.47
CA VAL A 20 -13.20 -8.93 10.54
C VAL A 20 -12.74 -9.54 9.21
N LEU A 21 -12.12 -10.72 9.21
CA LEU A 21 -11.77 -11.44 7.99
C LEU A 21 -13.01 -11.84 7.18
N VAL A 22 -14.02 -12.42 7.83
CA VAL A 22 -15.29 -12.81 7.17
C VAL A 22 -15.97 -11.58 6.56
N LEU A 23 -16.07 -10.48 7.33
CA LEU A 23 -16.63 -9.23 6.82
C LEU A 23 -15.84 -8.68 5.63
N THR A 24 -14.51 -8.77 5.68
CA THR A 24 -13.64 -8.34 4.56
C THR A 24 -13.90 -9.17 3.32
N LEU A 25 -13.97 -10.51 3.43
CA LEU A 25 -14.26 -11.39 2.30
C LEU A 25 -15.63 -11.11 1.67
N LEU A 26 -16.64 -10.84 2.52
CA LEU A 26 -17.98 -10.46 2.05
C LEU A 26 -17.98 -9.10 1.34
N LEU A 27 -17.20 -8.13 1.83
CA LEU A 27 -16.99 -6.85 1.14
C LEU A 27 -16.27 -7.06 -0.19
N THR A 28 -15.22 -7.90 -0.25
CA THR A 28 -14.54 -8.24 -1.50
C THR A 28 -15.50 -8.79 -2.53
N ALA A 29 -16.34 -9.77 -2.15
CA ALA A 29 -17.33 -10.37 -3.05
C ALA A 29 -18.36 -9.34 -3.51
N THR A 30 -18.81 -8.45 -2.61
CA THR A 30 -19.75 -7.38 -2.94
C THR A 30 -19.15 -6.39 -3.92
N VAL A 31 -17.88 -6.00 -3.73
CA VAL A 31 -17.19 -5.08 -4.61
C VAL A 31 -16.96 -5.73 -5.97
N ALA A 32 -16.42 -6.94 -6.02
CA ALA A 32 -16.23 -7.69 -7.27
C ALA A 32 -17.52 -7.79 -8.09
N ARG A 33 -18.66 -8.02 -7.44
CA ARG A 33 -19.98 -8.02 -8.09
C ARG A 33 -20.36 -6.66 -8.69
N VAL A 34 -20.17 -5.57 -7.94
CA VAL A 34 -20.55 -4.21 -8.38
C VAL A 34 -19.62 -3.66 -9.44
N THR A 35 -18.34 -4.05 -9.38
CA THR A 35 -17.34 -3.69 -10.37
C THR A 35 -17.36 -4.60 -11.59
N TYR A 36 -18.12 -5.69 -11.55
CA TYR A 36 -18.22 -6.63 -12.66
C TYR A 36 -18.75 -5.94 -13.91
N GLY A 37 -17.93 -5.92 -14.94
CA GLY A 37 -18.31 -5.45 -16.26
C GLY A 37 -17.09 -5.47 -17.15
N GLY A 38 -17.14 -6.22 -18.25
CA GLY A 38 -16.11 -6.22 -19.30
C GLY A 38 -15.69 -4.82 -19.79
N GLY A 39 -14.74 -4.79 -20.73
CA GLY A 39 -14.05 -3.59 -21.16
C GLY A 39 -14.96 -2.45 -21.66
N PRO A 40 -14.40 -1.24 -21.88
CA PRO A 40 -15.10 -0.16 -22.57
C PRO A 40 -15.32 -0.50 -24.05
N GLU A 41 -14.43 -1.31 -24.61
CA GLU A 41 -14.53 -1.88 -25.95
C GLU A 41 -15.44 -3.10 -25.88
N VAL A 42 -16.45 -3.13 -26.74
CA VAL A 42 -17.44 -4.20 -26.80
C VAL A 42 -17.70 -4.53 -28.26
N GLU A 43 -17.89 -5.81 -28.55
CA GLU A 43 -18.07 -6.26 -29.93
C GLU A 43 -19.50 -6.09 -30.44
N ARG A 44 -20.48 -6.26 -29.55
CA ARG A 44 -21.90 -6.08 -29.87
C ARG A 44 -22.62 -5.31 -28.76
N VAL A 45 -23.56 -4.48 -29.18
CA VAL A 45 -24.51 -3.80 -28.28
C VAL A 45 -25.93 -4.20 -28.65
N GLY A 46 -26.84 -4.13 -27.69
CA GLY A 46 -28.23 -4.53 -27.90
C GLY A 46 -29.15 -4.02 -26.81
N THR A 47 -30.38 -4.52 -26.82
CA THR A 47 -31.38 -4.28 -25.77
C THR A 47 -31.84 -5.61 -25.19
N ALA A 48 -31.82 -5.74 -23.87
CA ALA A 48 -32.33 -6.90 -23.17
C ALA A 48 -33.71 -6.61 -22.56
N SER A 49 -34.60 -7.60 -22.63
CA SER A 49 -35.86 -7.62 -21.91
C SER A 49 -35.86 -8.81 -20.94
N VAL A 50 -35.93 -8.51 -19.64
CA VAL A 50 -35.85 -9.53 -18.58
C VAL A 50 -37.10 -10.41 -18.61
N ARG A 51 -36.90 -11.74 -18.59
CA ARG A 51 -37.96 -12.75 -18.58
C ARG A 51 -38.18 -13.34 -17.20
N SER A 52 -37.11 -13.72 -16.51
CA SER A 52 -37.19 -14.30 -15.18
C SER A 52 -35.95 -13.95 -14.37
N CYS A 53 -36.08 -13.89 -13.05
CA CYS A 53 -34.97 -13.64 -12.14
C CYS A 53 -35.03 -14.64 -10.98
N THR A 54 -33.87 -15.13 -10.57
CA THR A 54 -33.66 -15.92 -9.35
C THR A 54 -33.03 -15.03 -8.29
N GLU A 55 -33.63 -15.01 -7.10
CA GLU A 55 -33.15 -14.20 -5.98
C GLU A 55 -32.07 -14.93 -5.18
N HIS A 56 -31.03 -14.20 -4.77
CA HIS A 56 -30.00 -14.66 -3.85
C HIS A 56 -29.80 -13.62 -2.73
N GLY A 57 -29.82 -14.03 -1.46
CA GLY A 57 -29.59 -13.12 -0.34
C GLY A 57 -30.21 -13.60 0.98
N PRO A 58 -30.11 -12.80 2.07
CA PRO A 58 -29.38 -11.52 2.18
C PRO A 58 -27.86 -11.68 2.30
N VAL A 59 -27.35 -12.91 2.42
CA VAL A 59 -25.92 -13.25 2.37
C VAL A 59 -25.76 -14.42 1.38
N SER A 60 -24.98 -14.22 0.33
CA SER A 60 -24.72 -15.24 -0.69
C SER A 60 -23.25 -15.25 -1.09
N LEU A 61 -22.86 -16.16 -1.99
CA LEU A 61 -21.52 -16.16 -2.60
C LEU A 61 -21.24 -14.85 -3.38
N SER A 62 -22.28 -14.11 -3.74
CA SER A 62 -22.21 -12.83 -4.43
C SER A 62 -22.11 -11.61 -3.48
N GLY A 63 -22.01 -11.84 -2.15
CA GLY A 63 -21.78 -10.81 -1.15
C GLY A 63 -22.98 -10.56 -0.21
N ILE A 64 -23.07 -9.33 0.31
CA ILE A 64 -24.13 -8.89 1.23
C ILE A 64 -25.20 -8.13 0.44
N GLY A 65 -26.47 -8.44 0.71
CA GLY A 65 -27.65 -7.86 0.07
C GLY A 65 -28.43 -8.87 -0.77
N THR A 66 -29.62 -8.47 -1.20
CA THR A 66 -30.42 -9.21 -2.18
C THR A 66 -29.92 -8.90 -3.58
N VAL A 67 -29.59 -9.95 -4.33
CA VAL A 67 -29.11 -9.87 -5.71
C VAL A 67 -29.89 -10.83 -6.58
N TYR A 68 -29.96 -10.54 -7.87
CA TYR A 68 -30.77 -11.31 -8.81
C TYR A 68 -29.91 -11.78 -9.98
N THR A 69 -30.04 -13.06 -10.33
CA THR A 69 -29.53 -13.60 -11.59
C THR A 69 -30.72 -13.68 -12.54
N CYS A 70 -30.65 -13.01 -13.69
CA CYS A 70 -31.81 -12.86 -14.57
C CYS A 70 -31.55 -13.45 -15.95
N THR A 71 -32.51 -14.19 -16.48
CA THR A 71 -32.52 -14.57 -17.90
C THR A 71 -33.30 -13.51 -18.68
N ALA A 72 -32.71 -13.02 -19.76
CA ALA A 72 -33.28 -11.98 -20.59
C ALA A 72 -33.18 -12.35 -22.07
N GLN A 73 -34.16 -11.90 -22.85
CA GLN A 73 -34.09 -11.96 -24.30
C GLN A 73 -33.36 -10.71 -24.79
N VAL A 74 -32.22 -10.90 -25.46
CA VAL A 74 -31.39 -9.83 -25.99
C VAL A 74 -31.65 -9.71 -27.47
N ARG A 75 -31.95 -8.49 -27.92
CA ARG A 75 -32.02 -8.08 -29.32
C ARG A 75 -30.81 -7.22 -29.64
N TRP A 76 -29.90 -7.75 -30.44
CA TRP A 76 -28.65 -7.12 -30.82
C TRP A 76 -28.83 -6.08 -31.93
N SER A 77 -27.87 -5.17 -32.09
CA SER A 77 -27.90 -4.09 -33.10
C SER A 77 -27.87 -4.61 -34.54
N ASP A 78 -27.30 -5.79 -34.77
CA ASP A 78 -27.30 -6.50 -36.05
C ASP A 78 -28.62 -7.22 -36.37
N GLY A 79 -29.60 -7.18 -35.45
CA GLY A 79 -30.94 -7.73 -35.63
C GLY A 79 -31.14 -9.12 -35.05
N ASP A 80 -30.08 -9.80 -34.60
CA ASP A 80 -30.21 -11.12 -33.97
C ASP A 80 -30.94 -11.02 -32.63
N THR A 81 -31.60 -12.12 -32.26
CA THR A 81 -32.25 -12.25 -30.95
C THR A 81 -31.88 -13.58 -30.29
N GLU A 82 -31.41 -13.53 -29.06
CA GLU A 82 -31.08 -14.73 -28.28
C GLU A 82 -31.49 -14.59 -26.81
N THR A 83 -31.54 -15.70 -26.08
CA THR A 83 -31.78 -15.67 -24.63
C THR A 83 -30.45 -15.87 -23.91
N ARG A 84 -30.13 -14.97 -22.98
CA ARG A 84 -28.88 -15.00 -22.20
C ARG A 84 -29.19 -14.86 -20.73
N GLU A 85 -28.39 -15.54 -19.92
CA GLU A 85 -28.37 -15.35 -18.47
C GLU A 85 -27.36 -14.26 -18.13
N PHE A 86 -27.79 -13.27 -17.35
CA PHE A 86 -26.97 -12.15 -16.92
C PHE A 86 -26.39 -12.42 -15.53
N PRO A 87 -25.12 -12.08 -15.29
CA PRO A 87 -24.47 -12.20 -13.98
C PRO A 87 -25.26 -11.50 -12.86
N ALA A 88 -25.14 -12.04 -11.65
CA ALA A 88 -25.89 -11.57 -10.50
C ALA A 88 -25.71 -10.06 -10.25
N GLY A 89 -26.82 -9.31 -10.25
CA GLY A 89 -26.86 -7.87 -9.96
C GLY A 89 -26.68 -6.94 -11.16
N GLN A 90 -26.55 -7.46 -12.38
CA GLN A 90 -26.52 -6.65 -13.61
C GLN A 90 -27.92 -6.19 -14.03
N LEU A 91 -28.91 -7.06 -13.88
CA LEU A 91 -30.33 -6.81 -14.13
C LEU A 91 -31.12 -7.15 -12.86
N GLY A 92 -32.30 -6.57 -12.71
CA GLY A 92 -33.20 -6.84 -11.58
C GLY A 92 -34.67 -6.94 -11.98
N PRO A 93 -35.55 -7.29 -11.02
CA PRO A 93 -36.99 -7.38 -11.26
C PRO A 93 -37.61 -6.09 -11.80
N ALA A 94 -37.03 -4.93 -11.46
CA ALA A 94 -37.46 -3.63 -11.97
C ALA A 94 -37.22 -3.44 -13.48
N ASP A 95 -36.34 -4.24 -14.09
CA ASP A 95 -36.05 -4.21 -15.52
C ASP A 95 -37.00 -5.14 -16.32
N MET A 96 -37.93 -5.86 -15.66
CA MET A 96 -38.92 -6.70 -16.34
C MET A 96 -39.85 -5.87 -17.23
N GLY A 97 -39.98 -6.28 -18.49
CA GLY A 97 -40.81 -5.60 -19.49
C GLY A 97 -40.24 -4.27 -20.00
N THR A 98 -39.07 -3.83 -19.50
CA THR A 98 -38.41 -2.60 -19.95
C THR A 98 -37.17 -2.96 -20.77
N PRO A 99 -36.98 -2.42 -21.99
CA PRO A 99 -35.77 -2.65 -22.75
C PRO A 99 -34.58 -1.94 -22.09
N VAL A 100 -33.58 -2.70 -21.67
CA VAL A 100 -32.35 -2.20 -21.05
C VAL A 100 -31.19 -2.35 -22.02
N PRO A 101 -30.35 -1.32 -22.25
CA PRO A 101 -29.19 -1.44 -23.11
C PRO A 101 -28.18 -2.43 -22.50
N VAL A 102 -27.63 -3.31 -23.33
CA VAL A 102 -26.68 -4.37 -22.94
C VAL A 102 -25.56 -4.50 -23.95
N TYR A 103 -24.49 -5.18 -23.57
CA TYR A 103 -23.35 -5.44 -24.43
C TYR A 103 -22.89 -6.91 -24.34
N LEU A 104 -22.12 -7.30 -25.35
CA LEU A 104 -21.39 -8.55 -25.43
C LEU A 104 -19.91 -8.24 -25.65
N ASP A 105 -19.06 -8.80 -24.80
CA ASP A 105 -17.61 -8.78 -24.91
C ASP A 105 -17.16 -10.23 -25.17
N ILE A 106 -16.70 -10.52 -26.39
CA ILE A 106 -16.17 -11.84 -26.73
C ILE A 106 -14.67 -11.75 -26.47
N GLY A 107 -14.24 -12.14 -25.28
CA GLY A 107 -12.86 -11.98 -24.85
C GLY A 107 -11.86 -12.46 -25.91
N GLU A 108 -10.82 -11.66 -26.16
CA GLU A 108 -9.79 -11.95 -27.19
C GLU A 108 -8.94 -13.20 -26.87
N GLY A 109 -9.07 -13.75 -25.66
CA GLY A 109 -8.28 -14.86 -25.14
C GLY A 109 -8.87 -16.26 -25.37
N ARG A 110 -8.02 -17.24 -25.69
CA ARG A 110 -8.38 -18.67 -25.70
C ARG A 110 -8.85 -19.11 -24.30
N GLY A 111 -10.17 -19.23 -24.11
CA GLY A 111 -10.79 -19.83 -22.93
C GLY A 111 -11.65 -18.89 -22.10
N GLU A 112 -11.70 -17.60 -22.43
CA GLU A 112 -12.67 -16.68 -21.83
C GLU A 112 -13.98 -16.80 -22.61
N GLY A 113 -15.04 -17.22 -21.92
CA GLY A 113 -16.38 -17.27 -22.51
C GLY A 113 -16.89 -15.84 -22.76
N PRO A 114 -17.84 -15.67 -23.71
CA PRO A 114 -18.44 -14.37 -23.97
C PRO A 114 -19.08 -13.79 -22.70
N VAL A 115 -18.70 -12.56 -22.34
CA VAL A 115 -19.20 -11.85 -21.17
C VAL A 115 -20.35 -10.93 -21.60
N VAL A 116 -21.51 -11.11 -20.99
CA VAL A 116 -22.68 -10.23 -21.17
C VAL A 116 -22.86 -9.33 -19.95
N GLY A 117 -23.24 -8.07 -20.18
CA GLY A 117 -23.47 -7.12 -19.11
C GLY A 117 -24.42 -5.99 -19.49
N ARG A 118 -24.87 -5.24 -18.48
CA ARG A 118 -25.69 -4.04 -18.69
C ARG A 118 -24.81 -2.95 -19.29
N ASN A 119 -25.24 -2.36 -20.41
CA ASN A 119 -24.54 -1.26 -21.04
C ASN A 119 -24.86 0.04 -20.29
N GLY A 120 -24.20 0.22 -19.13
CA GLY A 120 -24.08 1.48 -18.42
C GLY A 120 -22.63 1.99 -18.45
N SER A 121 -22.31 2.99 -17.63
CA SER A 121 -20.95 3.49 -17.47
C SER A 121 -20.01 2.35 -17.05
N ALA A 122 -18.94 2.11 -17.79
CA ALA A 122 -17.88 1.16 -17.43
C ALA A 122 -17.01 1.67 -16.25
N ARG A 123 -17.36 2.81 -15.64
CA ARG A 123 -16.60 3.57 -14.64
C ARG A 123 -16.06 2.76 -13.46
N PHE A 124 -16.64 1.59 -13.17
CA PHE A 124 -16.22 0.71 -12.08
C PHE A 124 -15.52 -0.59 -12.53
N ALA A 125 -15.51 -0.91 -13.83
CA ALA A 125 -14.89 -2.11 -14.37
C ALA A 125 -13.41 -2.23 -13.96
N GLU A 126 -12.67 -1.12 -14.09
CA GLU A 126 -11.25 -1.10 -13.75
C GLU A 126 -10.94 -0.79 -12.29
N LEU A 127 -11.98 -0.54 -11.48
CA LEU A 127 -11.84 -0.68 -10.03
C LEU A 127 -11.92 -2.14 -9.59
N GLU A 128 -12.40 -3.07 -10.44
CA GLU A 128 -12.50 -4.49 -10.08
C GLU A 128 -11.13 -5.02 -9.66
N LEU A 129 -10.13 -4.96 -10.56
CA LEU A 129 -8.83 -5.55 -10.29
C LEU A 129 -8.10 -4.86 -9.12
N PRO A 130 -8.00 -3.52 -9.03
CA PRO A 130 -7.45 -2.82 -7.87
C PRO A 130 -8.19 -3.12 -6.56
N ALA A 131 -9.52 -3.15 -6.58
CA ALA A 131 -10.29 -3.42 -5.37
C ALA A 131 -10.16 -4.88 -4.96
N VAL A 132 -10.23 -5.83 -5.89
CA VAL A 132 -9.98 -7.25 -5.65
C VAL A 132 -8.57 -7.46 -5.09
N LEU A 133 -7.56 -6.78 -5.63
CA LEU A 133 -6.19 -6.83 -5.11
C LEU A 133 -6.08 -6.22 -3.72
N LEU A 134 -6.67 -5.05 -3.48
CA LEU A 134 -6.64 -4.36 -2.20
C LEU A 134 -7.35 -5.17 -1.11
N PHE A 135 -8.61 -5.56 -1.36
CA PHE A 135 -9.40 -6.34 -0.43
C PHE A 135 -8.90 -7.78 -0.32
N GLY A 136 -8.36 -8.35 -1.39
CA GLY A 136 -7.68 -9.65 -1.38
C GLY A 136 -6.41 -9.62 -0.52
N PHE A 137 -5.60 -8.58 -0.65
CA PHE A 137 -4.43 -8.37 0.22
C PHE A 137 -4.83 -8.16 1.68
N LEU A 138 -5.87 -7.34 1.92
CA LEU A 138 -6.41 -7.13 3.26
C LEU A 138 -6.91 -8.44 3.88
N ALA A 139 -7.67 -9.24 3.11
CA ALA A 139 -8.14 -10.55 3.52
C ALA A 139 -6.97 -11.51 3.80
N LEU A 140 -5.93 -11.51 2.98
CA LEU A 140 -4.72 -12.30 3.21
C LEU A 140 -4.01 -11.90 4.52
N ALA A 141 -3.79 -10.59 4.73
CA ALA A 141 -3.15 -10.07 5.94
C ALA A 141 -3.96 -10.40 7.20
N LEU A 142 -5.29 -10.25 7.14
CA LEU A 142 -6.20 -10.63 8.21
C LEU A 142 -6.21 -12.14 8.44
N GLY A 143 -6.16 -12.95 7.39
CA GLY A 143 -6.05 -14.41 7.47
C GLY A 143 -4.78 -14.86 8.17
N ILE A 144 -3.62 -14.31 7.79
CA ILE A 144 -2.34 -14.56 8.46
C ILE A 144 -2.41 -14.11 9.93
N GLY A 145 -2.98 -12.94 10.20
CA GLY A 145 -3.16 -12.41 11.55
C GLY A 145 -4.07 -13.29 12.42
N ALA A 146 -5.20 -13.74 11.89
CA ALA A 146 -6.16 -14.62 12.56
C ALA A 146 -5.56 -16.00 12.85
N LEU A 147 -4.85 -16.58 11.87
CA LEU A 147 -4.10 -17.83 12.05
C LEU A 147 -3.01 -17.69 13.12
N TYR A 148 -2.23 -16.61 13.10
CA TYR A 148 -1.20 -16.35 14.10
C TYR A 148 -1.81 -16.16 15.51
N ALA A 149 -2.91 -15.42 15.62
CA ALA A 149 -3.61 -15.22 16.89
C ALA A 149 -4.16 -16.55 17.43
N THR A 150 -4.75 -17.38 16.56
CA THR A 150 -5.25 -18.73 16.92
C THR A 150 -4.11 -19.64 17.34
N TYR A 151 -2.99 -19.64 16.59
CA TYR A 151 -1.78 -20.37 16.95
C TYR A 151 -1.25 -19.96 18.33
N ARG A 152 -1.27 -18.67 18.67
CA ARG A 152 -0.89 -18.13 20.00
C ARG A 152 -1.85 -18.52 21.13
N VAL A 153 -3.10 -18.83 20.83
CA VAL A 153 -4.06 -19.38 21.80
C VAL A 153 -3.72 -20.85 22.07
N LEU A 154 -3.48 -21.64 21.02
CA LEU A 154 -3.18 -23.07 21.11
C LEU A 154 -1.79 -23.37 21.66
N ARG A 155 -0.82 -22.51 21.33
CA ARG A 155 0.56 -22.59 21.82
C ARG A 155 0.83 -21.36 22.68
N PRO A 156 0.34 -21.33 23.93
CA PRO A 156 0.78 -20.30 24.87
C PRO A 156 2.32 -20.33 24.90
N GLU A 157 2.94 -19.14 24.91
CA GLU A 157 4.39 -19.01 25.08
C GLU A 157 4.76 -19.82 26.34
N ARG A 158 5.25 -21.06 26.14
CA ARG A 158 6.04 -21.74 27.16
C ARG A 158 7.18 -20.77 27.39
N GLY A 159 7.22 -20.16 28.58
CA GLY A 159 8.23 -19.18 28.93
C GLY A 159 9.58 -19.67 28.42
N ASP A 160 10.28 -18.81 27.68
CA ASP A 160 11.55 -19.07 26.98
C ASP A 160 12.73 -19.30 27.96
N ALA A 161 12.49 -20.02 29.06
CA ALA A 161 13.53 -20.70 29.80
C ALA A 161 13.69 -22.10 29.18
N THR A 162 14.89 -22.44 28.72
CA THR A 162 15.34 -23.81 28.36
C THR A 162 15.02 -24.39 26.98
N ARG A 163 15.40 -23.71 25.89
CA ARG A 163 15.84 -24.42 24.67
C ARG A 163 17.32 -24.19 24.37
N PRO A 164 18.23 -25.10 24.77
CA PRO A 164 19.62 -25.08 24.36
C PRO A 164 19.73 -25.72 22.97
N GLY A 165 19.99 -24.95 21.90
CA GLY A 165 20.19 -25.59 20.59
C GLY A 165 20.69 -24.73 19.43
N THR A 166 20.23 -23.49 19.26
CA THR A 166 20.60 -22.69 18.07
C THR A 166 21.64 -21.62 18.43
N ARG A 167 22.93 -22.01 18.48
CA ARG A 167 23.98 -21.27 19.21
C ARG A 167 24.98 -20.44 18.37
N SER A 168 24.88 -20.33 17.04
CA SER A 168 25.98 -19.73 16.25
C SER A 168 25.79 -18.27 15.83
N LYS A 169 24.62 -17.84 15.32
CA LYS A 169 24.41 -16.45 14.86
C LYS A 169 23.84 -15.49 15.92
N ASP A 170 23.37 -16.03 17.04
CA ASP A 170 22.59 -15.31 18.05
C ASP A 170 23.45 -14.78 19.23
N ARG A 171 24.77 -15.02 19.21
CA ARG A 171 25.67 -14.49 20.26
C ARG A 171 25.90 -12.99 20.12
N GLY A 172 26.06 -12.49 18.90
CA GLY A 172 26.35 -11.07 18.67
C GLY A 172 25.18 -10.12 18.93
N ASP A 173 23.93 -10.54 18.76
CA ASP A 173 22.75 -9.67 18.98
C ASP A 173 22.23 -9.72 20.43
N LYS A 174 22.64 -10.73 21.22
CA LYS A 174 22.26 -10.86 22.64
C LYS A 174 22.89 -9.81 23.54
N ASP A 175 24.04 -9.27 23.16
CA ASP A 175 24.78 -8.29 23.96
C ASP A 175 24.23 -6.86 23.81
N TRP A 176 23.47 -6.59 22.74
CA TRP A 176 22.96 -5.25 22.41
C TRP A 176 21.45 -5.09 22.63
N LYS A 177 20.93 -5.61 23.75
CA LYS A 177 19.50 -5.54 24.07
C LYS A 177 19.08 -4.14 24.51
N VAL A 178 18.11 -3.60 23.77
CA VAL A 178 17.47 -2.31 24.08
C VAL A 178 16.02 -2.56 24.47
N SER A 179 15.59 -1.95 25.58
CA SER A 179 14.22 -2.01 26.05
C SER A 179 13.31 -1.10 25.21
N ARG A 180 12.00 -1.37 25.18
CA ARG A 180 11.05 -0.53 24.42
C ARG A 180 11.04 0.92 24.90
N THR A 181 11.18 1.14 26.20
CA THR A 181 11.24 2.48 26.81
C THR A 181 12.49 3.25 26.34
N GLU A 182 13.63 2.57 26.22
CA GLU A 182 14.85 3.17 25.64
C GLU A 182 14.66 3.52 24.15
N VAL A 183 13.98 2.67 23.38
CA VAL A 183 13.65 2.96 21.96
C VAL A 183 12.71 4.16 21.83
N GLU A 184 11.75 4.28 22.74
CA GLU A 184 10.78 5.37 22.77
C GLU A 184 11.40 6.71 23.21
N ALA A 185 12.37 6.67 24.13
CA ALA A 185 13.10 7.85 24.59
C ALA A 185 14.01 8.46 23.50
N VAL A 186 14.46 7.66 22.53
CA VAL A 186 15.31 8.16 21.43
C VAL A 186 14.46 8.94 20.41
N PRO A 187 14.86 10.18 20.06
CA PRO A 187 14.20 10.96 19.01
C PRO A 187 14.14 10.17 17.70
N ALA A 188 12.98 10.18 17.03
CA ALA A 188 12.81 9.44 15.78
C ALA A 188 13.79 9.97 14.72
N PRO A 189 14.72 9.13 14.20
CA PRO A 189 15.69 9.59 13.21
C PRO A 189 14.97 9.97 11.92
N ARG A 190 15.46 10.96 11.17
CA ARG A 190 14.77 11.46 9.96
C ARG A 190 14.58 10.36 8.93
N ILE A 191 15.50 9.40 8.86
CA ILE A 191 15.37 8.21 8.01
C ILE A 191 14.17 7.33 8.38
N ALA A 192 13.83 7.17 9.67
CA ALA A 192 12.64 6.41 10.06
C ALA A 192 11.36 7.18 9.68
N ARG A 193 11.38 8.51 9.80
CA ARG A 193 10.31 9.37 9.28
C ARG A 193 10.18 9.25 7.75
N ARG A 194 11.31 9.26 7.02
CA ARG A 194 11.35 9.06 5.57
C ARG A 194 10.72 7.74 5.15
N LEU A 195 11.10 6.64 5.80
CA LEU A 195 10.54 5.32 5.48
C LEU A 195 9.01 5.30 5.67
N ARG A 196 8.50 5.89 6.76
CA ARG A 196 7.04 6.01 6.97
C ARG A 196 6.36 6.87 5.91
N LEU A 197 6.94 8.03 5.60
CA LEU A 197 6.38 8.94 4.58
C LEU A 197 6.41 8.30 3.19
N LEU A 198 7.48 7.58 2.83
CA LEU A 198 7.54 6.79 1.60
C LEU A 198 6.50 5.66 1.60
N GLY A 199 6.27 5.01 2.74
CA GLY A 199 5.18 4.03 2.88
C GLY A 199 3.80 4.64 2.63
N VAL A 200 3.53 5.83 3.17
CA VAL A 200 2.29 6.60 2.89
C VAL A 200 2.22 7.00 1.42
N TRP A 201 3.34 7.42 0.82
CA TRP A 201 3.39 7.76 -0.60
C TRP A 201 3.09 6.53 -1.48
N CYS A 202 3.59 5.34 -1.14
CA CYS A 202 3.22 4.11 -1.85
C CYS A 202 1.71 3.82 -1.74
N LEU A 203 1.09 4.05 -0.58
CA LEU A 203 -0.37 3.94 -0.44
C LEU A 203 -1.12 4.98 -1.27
N LEU A 204 -0.57 6.19 -1.42
CA LEU A 204 -1.13 7.20 -2.31
C LEU A 204 -1.07 6.74 -3.77
N VAL A 205 0.01 6.09 -4.21
CA VAL A 205 0.11 5.46 -5.55
C VAL A 205 -0.97 4.38 -5.74
N VAL A 206 -1.16 3.50 -4.73
CA VAL A 206 -2.19 2.44 -4.74
C VAL A 206 -3.59 3.01 -4.96
N VAL A 207 -3.86 4.23 -4.49
CA VAL A 207 -5.17 4.89 -4.64
C VAL A 207 -5.25 5.68 -5.94
N LEU A 208 -4.25 6.52 -6.25
CA LEU A 208 -4.32 7.44 -7.38
C LEU A 208 -4.17 6.74 -8.73
N ALA A 209 -3.39 5.66 -8.84
CA ALA A 209 -3.25 4.96 -10.12
C ALA A 209 -4.58 4.37 -10.61
N PRO A 210 -5.34 3.59 -9.81
CA PRO A 210 -6.70 3.16 -10.17
C PRO A 210 -7.66 4.30 -10.43
N LEU A 211 -7.66 5.35 -9.59
CA LEU A 211 -8.60 6.46 -9.77
C LEU A 211 -8.37 7.23 -11.07
N SER A 212 -7.11 7.30 -11.53
CA SER A 212 -6.79 7.97 -12.79
C SER A 212 -7.30 7.24 -14.02
N THR A 213 -7.68 5.97 -13.90
CA THR A 213 -8.28 5.23 -15.02
C THR A 213 -9.79 5.44 -15.11
N VAL A 214 -10.45 5.98 -14.07
CA VAL A 214 -11.91 6.19 -14.06
C VAL A 214 -12.40 6.99 -15.28
N PRO A 215 -11.77 8.11 -15.71
CA PRO A 215 -12.22 8.85 -16.88
C PRO A 215 -12.12 8.06 -18.19
N ARG A 216 -11.28 7.02 -18.26
CA ARG A 216 -11.22 6.11 -19.42
C ARG A 216 -12.52 5.34 -19.60
N PHE A 217 -13.26 5.10 -18.52
CA PHE A 217 -14.42 4.21 -18.47
C PHE A 217 -15.74 4.92 -18.12
N ASP A 218 -15.71 6.23 -17.87
CA ASP A 218 -16.88 7.03 -17.48
C ASP A 218 -17.73 7.53 -18.66
N ALA A 219 -17.46 7.09 -19.90
CA ALA A 219 -18.33 7.34 -21.04
C ALA A 219 -19.21 6.13 -21.36
N GLU A 220 -20.41 6.37 -21.87
CA GLU A 220 -21.35 5.32 -22.29
C GLU A 220 -20.68 4.42 -23.33
N ARG A 221 -20.79 3.09 -23.18
CA ARG A 221 -20.19 2.17 -24.16
C ARG A 221 -20.99 2.30 -25.46
N ALA A 222 -20.29 2.63 -26.53
CA ALA A 222 -20.84 2.76 -27.88
C ALA A 222 -19.97 1.96 -28.85
N GLU A 223 -20.54 1.50 -29.96
CA GLU A 223 -19.80 0.83 -31.05
C GLU A 223 -18.63 1.69 -31.59
N ARG A 224 -18.65 3.01 -31.33
CA ARG A 224 -17.55 3.96 -31.63
C ARG A 224 -17.28 4.87 -30.43
N PHE A 225 -16.69 4.30 -29.39
CA PHE A 225 -16.26 5.03 -28.20
C PHE A 225 -15.13 6.03 -28.54
N THR A 226 -15.34 7.34 -28.33
CA THR A 226 -14.27 8.34 -28.42
C THR A 226 -13.77 8.66 -27.02
N SER A 227 -12.81 7.86 -26.55
CA SER A 227 -12.26 8.00 -25.20
C SER A 227 -11.55 9.35 -25.02
N PRO A 228 -11.63 10.01 -23.84
CA PRO A 228 -10.69 11.06 -23.46
C PRO A 228 -9.29 10.52 -23.13
N TRP A 229 -9.08 9.21 -23.23
CA TRP A 229 -7.82 8.55 -22.90
C TRP A 229 -6.60 9.03 -23.70
N PRO A 230 -6.67 9.29 -25.03
CA PRO A 230 -5.51 9.78 -25.76
C PRO A 230 -4.99 11.14 -25.25
N GLN A 231 -5.84 11.95 -24.62
CA GLN A 231 -5.42 13.19 -23.94
C GLN A 231 -4.73 12.87 -22.61
N VAL A 232 -5.30 11.97 -21.80
CA VAL A 232 -4.73 11.55 -20.51
C VAL A 232 -3.37 10.86 -20.72
N GLU A 233 -3.27 9.93 -21.67
CA GLU A 233 -2.03 9.24 -22.01
C GLU A 233 -0.93 10.21 -22.45
N ARG A 234 -1.28 11.26 -23.22
CA ARG A 234 -0.36 12.34 -23.58
C ARG A 234 0.07 13.21 -22.40
N ALA A 235 -0.72 13.28 -21.32
CA ALA A 235 -0.36 14.02 -20.11
C ALA A 235 0.58 13.22 -19.19
N LEU A 236 0.41 11.89 -19.12
CA LEU A 236 1.15 11.03 -18.21
C LEU A 236 2.62 10.86 -18.62
N LEU A 237 3.51 10.80 -17.63
CA LEU A 237 4.92 10.51 -17.82
C LEU A 237 5.20 9.00 -17.80
N VAL A 238 4.47 8.27 -16.96
CA VAL A 238 4.57 6.82 -16.82
C VAL A 238 3.16 6.27 -16.69
N ASP A 239 2.80 5.26 -17.46
CA ASP A 239 1.50 4.58 -17.31
C ASP A 239 1.69 3.12 -16.88
N PRO A 240 1.99 2.87 -15.59
CA PRO A 240 2.11 1.51 -15.12
C PRO A 240 0.72 0.85 -15.10
N PRO A 241 0.60 -0.45 -15.44
CA PRO A 241 -0.65 -1.17 -15.26
C PRO A 241 -1.19 -0.98 -13.83
N PRO A 242 -2.47 -0.61 -13.63
CA PRO A 242 -3.02 -0.32 -12.30
C PRO A 242 -2.81 -1.47 -11.31
N ALA A 243 -2.95 -2.70 -11.78
CA ALA A 243 -2.67 -3.91 -11.01
C ALA A 243 -1.25 -3.94 -10.43
N ALA A 244 -0.25 -3.64 -11.28
CA ALA A 244 1.16 -3.62 -10.88
C ALA A 244 1.43 -2.51 -9.86
N ALA A 245 0.85 -1.32 -10.07
CA ALA A 245 0.96 -0.20 -9.14
C ALA A 245 0.37 -0.55 -7.76
N VAL A 246 -0.78 -1.23 -7.72
CA VAL A 246 -1.41 -1.69 -6.46
C VAL A 246 -0.54 -2.73 -5.77
N ILE A 247 -0.13 -3.80 -6.46
CA ILE A 247 0.64 -4.90 -5.85
C ILE A 247 1.98 -4.39 -5.32
N LEU A 248 2.76 -3.71 -6.18
CA LEU A 248 4.09 -3.21 -5.80
C LEU A 248 3.99 -2.12 -4.74
N GLY A 249 2.99 -1.22 -4.85
CA GLY A 249 2.75 -0.17 -3.87
C GLY A 249 2.43 -0.73 -2.48
N LEU A 250 1.55 -1.74 -2.37
CA LEU A 250 1.22 -2.39 -1.10
C LEU A 250 2.42 -3.12 -0.49
N VAL A 251 3.13 -3.91 -1.30
CA VAL A 251 4.33 -4.65 -0.84
C VAL A 251 5.40 -3.69 -0.32
N LEU A 252 5.71 -2.63 -1.08
CA LEU A 252 6.69 -1.63 -0.68
C LEU A 252 6.23 -0.87 0.57
N ALA A 253 4.96 -0.48 0.66
CA ALA A 253 4.43 0.19 1.84
C ALA A 253 4.67 -0.66 3.11
N VAL A 254 4.30 -1.95 3.07
CA VAL A 254 4.50 -2.86 4.21
C VAL A 254 5.97 -2.99 4.58
N LEU A 255 6.86 -3.19 3.59
CA LEU A 255 8.30 -3.30 3.84
C LEU A 255 8.87 -2.02 4.47
N LEU A 256 8.49 -0.85 3.95
CA LEU A 256 8.95 0.45 4.46
C LEU A 256 8.46 0.71 5.89
N PHE A 257 7.19 0.39 6.19
CA PHE A 257 6.65 0.48 7.54
C PHE A 257 7.32 -0.50 8.50
N ALA A 258 7.66 -1.71 8.05
CA ALA A 258 8.36 -2.72 8.85
C ALA A 258 9.83 -2.35 9.12
N LEU A 259 10.50 -1.66 8.20
CA LEU A 259 11.89 -1.20 8.37
C LEU A 259 12.01 0.01 9.31
N ALA A 260 11.00 0.89 9.35
CA ALA A 260 11.02 2.08 10.21
C ALA A 260 11.32 1.79 11.71
N PRO A 261 10.68 0.81 12.39
CA PRO A 261 11.00 0.47 13.78
C PRO A 261 12.40 -0.14 13.94
N VAL A 262 12.88 -0.92 12.96
CA VAL A 262 14.24 -1.50 13.00
C VAL A 262 15.28 -0.39 13.04
N VAL A 263 15.13 0.65 12.21
CA VAL A 263 16.04 1.79 12.21
C VAL A 263 16.00 2.58 13.53
N ARG A 264 14.82 2.67 14.17
CA ARG A 264 14.69 3.30 15.50
C ARG A 264 15.36 2.47 16.59
N GLN A 265 15.24 1.14 16.54
CA GLN A 265 15.94 0.23 17.44
C GLN A 265 17.46 0.35 17.28
N ASP A 266 17.96 0.42 16.05
CA ASP A 266 19.39 0.65 15.78
C ASP A 266 19.88 2.00 16.32
N ALA A 267 19.09 3.07 16.16
CA ALA A 267 19.41 4.37 16.73
C ALA A 267 19.49 4.31 18.26
N ALA A 268 18.57 3.59 18.90
CA ALA A 268 18.57 3.39 20.35
C ALA A 268 19.76 2.54 20.83
N LYS A 269 20.19 1.54 20.04
CA LYS A 269 21.43 0.79 20.30
C LYS A 269 22.65 1.73 20.25
N VAL A 270 22.72 2.64 19.28
CA VAL A 270 23.80 3.65 19.23
C VAL A 270 23.77 4.57 20.45
N VAL A 271 22.60 5.05 20.89
CA VAL A 271 22.50 5.94 22.06
C VAL A 271 22.85 5.21 23.36
N LYS A 272 22.48 3.93 23.51
CA LYS A 272 22.75 3.16 24.72
C LYS A 272 24.21 2.74 24.83
N TYR A 273 24.79 2.28 23.73
CA TYR A 273 26.08 1.60 23.72
C TYR A 273 27.22 2.41 23.07
N GLY A 274 26.89 3.54 22.45
CA GLY A 274 27.86 4.51 21.97
C GLY A 274 28.82 3.96 20.92
N PRO A 275 30.12 4.33 20.99
CA PRO A 275 31.15 3.89 20.05
C PRO A 275 31.29 2.36 19.98
N ALA A 276 31.05 1.63 21.07
CA ALA A 276 31.17 0.17 21.11
C ALA A 276 30.24 -0.50 20.09
N TYR A 277 29.01 -0.01 19.97
CA TYR A 277 28.05 -0.52 18.98
C TYR A 277 28.38 -0.10 17.56
N VAL A 278 28.77 1.16 17.35
CA VAL A 278 29.11 1.69 16.02
C VAL A 278 30.35 1.01 15.45
N GLY A 279 31.34 0.74 16.30
CA GLY A 279 32.61 0.14 15.92
C GLY A 279 32.60 -1.37 15.77
N ARG A 280 31.51 -2.06 16.10
CA ARG A 280 31.43 -3.54 16.06
C ARG A 280 31.77 -4.17 14.70
N ASN A 281 31.51 -3.43 13.61
CA ASN A 281 31.76 -3.87 12.24
C ASN A 281 33.00 -3.23 11.63
N LEU A 282 33.70 -2.36 12.36
CA LEU A 282 34.97 -1.79 11.91
C LEU A 282 36.07 -2.84 12.15
N GLN A 283 36.90 -3.07 11.14
CA GLN A 283 38.09 -3.91 11.27
C GLN A 283 39.25 -3.08 11.81
N GLY A 284 40.20 -3.71 12.51
CA GLY A 284 41.38 -3.03 13.07
C GLY A 284 41.69 -3.44 14.50
N ARG A 285 42.96 -3.28 14.89
CA ARG A 285 43.47 -3.60 16.25
C ARG A 285 43.37 -2.42 17.23
N GLU A 286 43.10 -1.24 16.72
CA GLU A 286 43.02 -0.01 17.50
C GLU A 286 41.80 0.01 18.45
N PRO A 287 41.88 0.81 19.53
CA PRO A 287 40.74 1.12 20.38
C PRO A 287 39.49 1.50 19.56
N VAL A 288 38.32 1.00 19.96
CA VAL A 288 37.06 1.19 19.23
C VAL A 288 36.74 2.68 19.03
N GLU A 289 37.06 3.51 20.02
CA GLU A 289 36.81 4.96 19.98
C GLU A 289 37.62 5.66 18.91
N GLN A 290 38.91 5.30 18.76
CA GLN A 290 39.78 5.85 17.72
C GLN A 290 39.26 5.49 16.33
N ARG A 291 38.92 4.22 16.11
CA ARG A 291 38.36 3.75 14.83
C ARG A 291 37.04 4.44 14.47
N VAL A 292 36.17 4.67 15.46
CA VAL A 292 34.92 5.41 15.25
C VAL A 292 35.20 6.88 14.96
N ALA A 293 36.17 7.51 15.65
CA ALA A 293 36.56 8.90 15.41
C ALA A 293 37.14 9.11 14.01
N GLU A 294 38.07 8.25 13.57
CA GLU A 294 38.62 8.27 12.22
C GLU A 294 37.53 8.09 11.16
N ARG A 295 36.61 7.13 11.39
CA ARG A 295 35.47 6.93 10.48
C ARG A 295 34.56 8.16 10.42
N MET A 296 34.33 8.83 11.56
CA MET A 296 33.55 10.06 11.63
C MET A 296 34.26 11.22 10.91
N GLN A 297 35.59 11.34 11.02
CA GLN A 297 36.38 12.34 10.30
C GLN A 297 36.33 12.10 8.79
N ALA A 298 36.49 10.85 8.33
CA ALA A 298 36.34 10.49 6.93
C ALA A 298 34.93 10.81 6.38
N MET A 299 33.88 10.61 7.19
CA MET A 299 32.53 11.01 6.82
C MET A 299 32.33 12.54 6.84
N ALA A 300 33.02 13.27 7.71
CA ALA A 300 32.99 14.72 7.77
C ALA A 300 33.65 15.36 6.55
N ALA A 301 34.77 14.81 6.07
CA ALA A 301 35.45 15.27 4.86
C ALA A 301 34.53 15.21 3.62
N ASN A 302 33.68 14.18 3.54
CA ASN A 302 32.71 14.00 2.45
C ASN A 302 31.32 14.64 2.74
N ARG A 303 31.24 15.58 3.68
CA ARG A 303 29.94 16.17 4.09
C ARG A 303 29.29 17.02 2.99
N SER A 304 30.07 17.83 2.27
CA SER A 304 29.54 18.67 1.18
C SER A 304 29.00 17.81 0.05
N THR A 305 29.78 16.83 -0.42
CA THR A 305 29.39 15.89 -1.47
C THR A 305 28.16 15.07 -1.08
N SER A 306 28.12 14.55 0.15
CA SER A 306 26.95 13.79 0.64
C SER A 306 25.69 14.65 0.78
N ARG A 307 25.82 15.95 1.09
CA ARG A 307 24.68 16.87 1.11
C ARG A 307 24.16 17.12 -0.31
N VAL A 308 25.04 17.37 -1.27
CA VAL A 308 24.64 17.56 -2.68
C VAL A 308 23.95 16.30 -3.20
N LEU A 309 24.56 15.13 -3.00
CA LEU A 309 23.98 13.84 -3.42
C LEU A 309 22.63 13.53 -2.76
N ALA A 310 22.35 14.08 -1.57
CA ALA A 310 21.06 13.91 -0.90
C ALA A 310 19.97 14.86 -1.41
N VAL A 311 20.33 16.06 -1.86
CA VAL A 311 19.39 17.11 -2.29
C VAL A 311 19.05 17.00 -3.78
N VAL A 312 20.04 16.67 -4.62
CA VAL A 312 19.88 16.59 -6.09
C VAL A 312 18.69 15.71 -6.51
N PRO A 313 18.49 14.48 -5.98
CA PRO A 313 17.34 13.67 -6.37
C PRO A 313 15.99 14.33 -6.05
N GLY A 314 15.90 15.04 -4.93
CA GLY A 314 14.67 15.76 -4.56
C GLY A 314 14.37 16.91 -5.51
N LEU A 315 15.38 17.69 -5.91
CA LEU A 315 15.22 18.77 -6.88
C LEU A 315 14.87 18.24 -8.28
N VAL A 316 15.51 17.14 -8.71
CA VAL A 316 15.18 16.48 -9.98
C VAL A 316 13.73 16.02 -10.00
N LEU A 317 13.24 15.41 -8.91
CA LEU A 317 11.84 14.99 -8.79
C LEU A 317 10.86 16.17 -8.86
N LEU A 318 11.17 17.30 -8.24
CA LEU A 318 10.35 18.51 -8.34
C LEU A 318 10.38 19.11 -9.75
N GLY A 319 11.53 19.09 -10.43
CA GLY A 319 11.63 19.50 -11.83
C GLY A 319 10.77 18.63 -12.75
N LEU A 320 10.80 17.31 -12.56
CA LEU A 320 9.94 16.37 -13.28
C LEU A 320 8.45 16.60 -12.96
N ALA A 321 8.11 16.94 -11.73
CA ALA A 321 6.74 17.29 -11.36
C ALA A 321 6.25 18.57 -12.05
N GLY A 322 7.11 19.58 -12.17
CA GLY A 322 6.84 20.80 -12.93
C GLY A 322 6.61 20.50 -14.43
N TRP A 323 7.46 19.66 -15.01
CA TRP A 323 7.30 19.21 -16.40
C TRP A 323 6.02 18.40 -16.62
N ALA A 324 5.68 17.49 -15.71
CA ALA A 324 4.41 16.74 -15.75
C ALA A 324 3.19 17.67 -15.69
N THR A 325 3.24 18.71 -14.84
CA THR A 325 2.19 19.72 -14.76
C THR A 325 2.00 20.45 -16.09
N MET A 326 3.10 20.86 -16.73
CA MET A 326 3.05 21.52 -18.04
C MET A 326 2.41 20.62 -19.11
N ARG A 327 2.82 19.34 -19.19
CA ARG A 327 2.21 18.38 -20.11
C ARG A 327 0.72 18.16 -19.84
N ALA A 328 0.31 18.12 -18.58
CA ALA A 328 -1.10 18.00 -18.21
C ALA A 328 -1.91 19.21 -18.69
N ILE A 329 -1.38 20.43 -18.57
CA ILE A 329 -2.03 21.66 -19.04
C ILE A 329 -2.13 21.68 -20.57
N GLU A 330 -1.09 21.27 -21.29
CA GLU A 330 -1.09 21.24 -22.76
C GLU A 330 -2.02 20.17 -23.35
N ALA A 331 -2.16 19.04 -22.66
CA ALA A 331 -2.95 17.90 -23.15
C ALA A 331 -4.43 17.96 -22.75
N ALA A 332 -4.76 18.62 -21.63
CA ALA A 332 -6.14 18.67 -21.11
C ALA A 332 -6.99 19.69 -21.89
N PRO A 333 -8.20 19.30 -22.37
CA PRO A 333 -9.15 20.23 -22.96
C PRO A 333 -9.55 21.35 -21.98
N GLU A 334 -9.74 22.58 -22.45
CA GLU A 334 -10.17 23.72 -21.61
C GLU A 334 -11.48 23.45 -20.86
N ALA A 335 -12.39 22.68 -21.47
CA ALA A 335 -13.67 22.28 -20.91
C ALA A 335 -13.66 20.86 -20.29
N ALA A 336 -12.49 20.30 -19.98
CA ALA A 336 -12.40 18.96 -19.43
C ALA A 336 -13.03 18.87 -18.03
N PRO A 337 -13.78 17.80 -17.72
CA PRO A 337 -14.37 17.62 -16.41
C PRO A 337 -13.28 17.34 -15.35
N LEU A 338 -13.58 17.66 -14.09
CA LEU A 338 -12.63 17.53 -12.97
C LEU A 338 -11.92 16.16 -12.89
N PRO A 339 -12.59 15.00 -13.11
CA PRO A 339 -11.91 13.70 -13.07
C PRO A 339 -10.81 13.55 -14.13
N VAL A 340 -10.99 14.12 -15.32
CA VAL A 340 -9.97 14.10 -16.39
C VAL A 340 -8.77 14.94 -15.97
N TRP A 341 -8.99 16.12 -15.40
CA TRP A 341 -7.90 16.95 -14.85
C TRP A 341 -7.13 16.24 -13.73
N LEU A 342 -7.82 15.58 -12.81
CA LEU A 342 -7.18 14.82 -11.73
C LEU A 342 -6.36 13.64 -12.28
N ALA A 343 -6.85 12.96 -13.31
CA ALA A 343 -6.09 11.90 -13.98
C ALA A 343 -4.83 12.45 -14.67
N CYS A 344 -4.95 13.55 -15.42
CA CYS A 344 -3.81 14.20 -16.08
C CYS A 344 -2.74 14.68 -15.07
N LEU A 345 -3.15 15.16 -13.89
CA LEU A 345 -2.24 15.68 -12.86
C LEU A 345 -1.63 14.62 -11.93
N ARG A 346 -1.99 13.33 -12.09
CA ARG A 346 -1.54 12.23 -11.22
C ARG A 346 -0.02 12.21 -11.01
N ASP A 347 0.74 12.19 -12.09
CA ASP A 347 2.19 12.02 -12.04
C ASP A 347 2.86 13.27 -11.43
N ALA A 348 2.34 14.47 -11.74
CA ALA A 348 2.80 15.71 -11.13
C ALA A 348 2.65 15.70 -9.61
N VAL A 349 1.47 15.29 -9.11
CA VAL A 349 1.19 15.20 -7.67
C VAL A 349 2.10 14.16 -7.01
N LEU A 350 2.19 12.95 -7.59
CA LEU A 350 3.03 11.88 -7.03
C LEU A 350 4.51 12.28 -6.98
N LEU A 351 5.05 12.86 -8.05
CA LEU A 351 6.45 13.31 -8.10
C LEU A 351 6.72 14.48 -7.15
N ALA A 352 5.80 15.45 -7.07
CA ALA A 352 5.92 16.57 -6.15
C ALA A 352 5.96 16.09 -4.69
N CYS A 353 5.02 15.21 -4.30
CA CYS A 353 5.02 14.61 -2.97
C CYS A 353 6.32 13.85 -2.68
N LEU A 354 6.81 13.04 -3.63
CA LEU A 354 8.05 12.29 -3.47
C LEU A 354 9.26 13.23 -3.30
N GLY A 355 9.35 14.28 -4.13
CA GLY A 355 10.40 15.30 -4.05
C GLY A 355 10.41 16.01 -2.69
N VAL A 356 9.24 16.43 -2.19
CA VAL A 356 9.09 17.04 -0.87
C VAL A 356 9.48 16.08 0.25
N ILE A 357 9.09 14.80 0.18
CA ILE A 357 9.50 13.78 1.16
C ILE A 357 11.02 13.62 1.17
N VAL A 358 11.65 13.52 0.00
CA VAL A 358 13.11 13.38 -0.12
C VAL A 358 13.81 14.59 0.50
N LEU A 359 13.43 15.82 0.10
CA LEU A 359 14.06 17.06 0.57
C LEU A 359 13.88 17.27 2.08
N SER A 360 12.64 17.12 2.58
CA SER A 360 12.30 17.36 4.00
C SER A 360 12.92 16.34 4.96
N THR A 361 13.33 15.17 4.45
CA THR A 361 13.93 14.10 5.26
C THR A 361 15.41 13.89 4.97
N THR A 362 16.05 14.81 4.24
CA THR A 362 17.51 14.77 4.04
C THR A 362 18.25 14.86 5.37
N GLU A 363 19.14 13.89 5.59
CA GLU A 363 20.02 13.82 6.74
C GLU A 363 21.30 13.09 6.33
N SER A 364 22.47 13.71 6.53
CA SER A 364 23.72 13.02 6.24
C SER A 364 24.01 11.96 7.30
N ARG A 365 24.68 10.87 6.91
CA ARG A 365 25.08 9.80 7.85
C ARG A 365 25.91 10.35 9.01
N TYR A 366 26.79 11.31 8.71
CA TYR A 366 27.61 12.00 9.71
C TYR A 366 26.74 12.75 10.74
N GLN A 367 25.81 13.60 10.29
CA GLN A 367 24.93 14.37 11.19
C GLN A 367 24.09 13.48 12.10
N ARG A 368 23.59 12.38 11.53
CA ARG A 368 22.80 11.40 12.28
C ARG A 368 23.64 10.72 13.36
N LEU A 369 24.82 10.21 13.01
CA LEU A 369 25.69 9.51 13.95
C LEU A 369 26.27 10.46 15.00
N SER A 370 26.67 11.68 14.62
CA SER A 370 27.18 12.67 15.56
C SER A 370 26.14 13.01 16.62
N ARG A 371 24.89 13.24 16.20
CA ARG A 371 23.78 13.52 17.12
C ARG A 371 23.47 12.36 18.07
N LEU A 372 23.48 11.12 17.57
CA LEU A 372 23.23 9.95 18.43
C LEU A 372 24.37 9.70 19.42
N LEU A 373 25.62 9.93 19.03
CA LEU A 373 26.79 9.83 19.92
C LEU A 373 26.84 10.96 20.94
N GLU A 374 26.37 12.16 20.59
CA GLU A 374 26.20 13.27 21.53
C GLU A 374 25.17 12.93 22.61
N LEU A 375 23.99 12.43 22.20
CA LEU A 375 22.97 11.92 23.15
C LEU A 375 23.50 10.80 24.07
N HIS A 376 24.38 9.94 23.56
CA HIS A 376 25.05 8.92 24.38
C HIS A 376 25.93 9.55 25.46
N ARG A 377 26.75 10.55 25.10
CA ARG A 377 27.61 11.27 26.05
C ARG A 377 26.80 12.00 27.11
N ASP A 378 25.70 12.63 26.73
CA ASP A 378 24.80 13.34 27.66
C ASP A 378 24.13 12.36 28.64
N SER A 379 23.69 11.19 28.15
CA SER A 379 23.13 10.14 29.00
C SER A 379 24.15 9.59 30.00
N ASN A 380 25.40 9.36 29.57
CA ASN A 380 26.45 8.84 30.45
C ASN A 380 26.92 9.87 31.49
N SER A 381 27.04 11.14 31.11
CA SER A 381 27.45 12.20 32.05
C SER A 381 26.41 12.39 33.17
N THR A 382 25.13 12.33 32.83
CA THR A 382 24.03 12.38 33.80
C THR A 382 24.05 11.19 34.77
N GLN A 383 24.36 9.99 34.28
CA GLN A 383 24.50 8.79 35.11
C GLN A 383 25.73 8.84 36.02
N ALA A 384 26.87 9.33 35.51
CA ALA A 384 28.09 9.48 36.30
C ALA A 384 27.91 10.49 37.44
N GLY A 385 27.26 11.63 37.18
CA GLY A 385 26.99 12.66 38.20
C GLY A 385 26.06 12.17 39.31
N THR A 386 25.02 11.39 38.96
CA THR A 386 24.10 10.83 39.97
C THR A 386 24.72 9.71 40.80
N ALA A 387 25.65 8.94 40.24
CA ALA A 387 26.42 7.94 40.99
C ALA A 387 27.38 8.61 42.00
N ALA A 388 28.11 9.63 41.57
CA ALA A 388 29.04 10.36 42.43
C ALA A 388 28.32 11.09 43.60
N GLY A 389 27.13 11.64 43.34
CA GLY A 389 26.31 12.28 44.38
C GLY A 389 25.78 11.32 45.45
N ARG A 390 25.53 10.04 45.11
CA ARG A 390 25.09 9.01 46.08
C ARG A 390 26.23 8.41 46.90
N SER A 391 27.47 8.46 46.41
CA SER A 391 28.63 8.00 47.18
C SER A 391 29.15 9.05 48.18
N ALA A 392 28.73 10.31 48.05
CA ALA A 392 29.13 11.41 48.92
C ALA A 392 28.14 11.69 50.05
N SER A 393 26.98 11.02 50.06
CA SER A 393 25.97 11.01 51.12
C SER A 393 26.05 9.71 51.90
#